data_AF-A0A9W6NUD9-F1
#
_entry.id   AF-A0A9W6NUD9-F1
#
_cell.length_a   1.000
_cell.length_b   1.000
_cell.length_c   1.000
_cell.angle_alpha   90.00
_cell.angle_beta   90.00
_cell.angle_gamma   90.00
#
_symmetry.space_group_name_H-M   'P 1'
#
loop_
_entity.id
_entity.type
_entity.pdbx_description
1 polymer ?
#
loop_
_entity_poly.entity_id
_entity_poly.type
_entity_poly.pdbx_seq_one_letter_code
_entity_poly.pdbx_strand_id
1 'polypeptide(L)'
;MATRTDTPDTPETPRVGRTARSARLRRVLLTTAAAAMLVVPTACGYAAAADRIPTGGSGQASRSAAPVADQEDQDAAGTGDAAGAAEDAAGTDDAAADAQQQARGGQNRADQADANARNGQQNGGQAAAEEAQGDEQAAGEDAQAADQGGGEKINGLDVLARDCSKSNLPPHDGFQKGDRCVSTEFGEVGDAAQNPSLLITKFPQQVQANQPFSIDVTTSNLKRDRFLGAAAGGYYLESSLLDENGIQRGHFHTACRMISLDEAPAAGDKPAFFVATQDNKGGAGESTVTIDVTGLPKGTAQCSSWAGDGSHRIPMMERADQTPAFDSVRIRVV
;
A
#
# COMPACT_ATOMS: atom_id res chain seq x y z
N MET A 1 75.18 45.69 -3.23
CA MET A 1 74.47 44.69 -4.06
C MET A 1 73.01 44.72 -3.66
N ALA A 2 72.12 45.13 -4.55
CA ALA A 2 70.68 45.17 -4.28
C ALA A 2 69.99 44.25 -5.30
N THR A 3 69.31 43.22 -4.81
CA THR A 3 68.62 42.23 -5.64
C THR A 3 67.22 42.71 -6.00
N ARG A 4 66.96 42.79 -7.30
CA ARG A 4 65.68 43.11 -7.92
C ARG A 4 64.84 41.82 -7.94
N THR A 5 63.58 41.89 -7.51
CA THR A 5 62.61 40.79 -7.66
C THR A 5 61.47 41.28 -8.54
N ASP A 6 61.33 40.66 -9.71
CA ASP A 6 60.32 41.00 -10.70
C ASP A 6 58.96 40.42 -10.33
N THR A 7 57.89 41.16 -10.69
CA THR A 7 56.49 40.74 -10.54
C THR A 7 56.02 40.11 -11.86
N PRO A 8 55.38 38.92 -11.86
CA PRO A 8 54.86 38.32 -13.09
C PRO A 8 53.52 38.95 -13.52
N ASP A 9 53.36 39.17 -14.82
CA ASP A 9 52.14 39.68 -15.45
C ASP A 9 50.97 38.69 -15.38
N THR A 10 49.77 39.19 -15.04
CA THR A 10 48.50 38.46 -15.21
C THR A 10 47.92 38.67 -16.61
N PRO A 11 47.52 37.61 -17.34
CA PRO A 11 46.97 37.74 -18.69
C PRO A 11 45.53 38.30 -18.71
N GLU A 12 45.22 39.09 -19.74
CA GLU A 12 43.91 39.72 -19.94
C GLU A 12 42.82 38.70 -20.30
N THR A 13 41.68 38.76 -19.62
CA THR A 13 40.45 38.06 -20.02
C THR A 13 39.68 38.84 -21.09
N PRO A 14 39.22 38.21 -22.19
CA PRO A 14 38.50 38.90 -23.26
C PRO A 14 37.09 39.36 -22.86
N ARG A 15 36.71 40.56 -23.31
CA ARG A 15 35.38 41.15 -23.07
C ARG A 15 34.31 40.47 -23.93
N VAL A 16 33.34 39.81 -23.30
CA VAL A 16 32.10 39.39 -23.98
C VAL A 16 31.13 40.59 -24.07
N GLY A 17 30.60 40.83 -25.27
CA GLY A 17 29.81 42.02 -25.59
C GLY A 17 28.40 42.02 -24.99
N ARG A 18 27.93 43.20 -24.56
CA ARG A 18 26.52 43.46 -24.24
C ARG A 18 25.71 43.65 -25.52
N THR A 19 24.71 42.80 -25.75
CA THR A 19 23.57 43.12 -26.63
C THR A 19 22.33 43.39 -25.78
N ALA A 20 21.60 44.47 -26.10
CA ALA A 20 20.45 44.95 -25.34
C ALA A 20 19.16 44.85 -26.17
N ARG A 21 18.01 45.01 -25.47
CA ARG A 21 16.62 45.01 -25.98
C ARG A 21 16.08 43.59 -26.26
N SER A 22 14.80 43.27 -26.03
CA SER A 22 13.63 44.16 -25.84
C SER A 22 12.63 43.58 -24.84
N ALA A 23 12.09 44.41 -23.94
CA ALA A 23 10.91 44.03 -23.16
C ALA A 23 9.63 44.19 -24.01
N ARG A 24 8.77 43.16 -24.00
CA ARG A 24 7.35 43.29 -24.38
C ARG A 24 6.49 42.57 -23.35
N LEU A 25 5.92 43.34 -22.43
CA LEU A 25 4.81 42.86 -21.62
C LEU A 25 3.64 42.50 -22.54
N ARG A 26 3.08 41.29 -22.37
CA ARG A 26 1.70 41.01 -22.72
C ARG A 26 0.95 40.65 -21.44
N ARG A 27 0.04 41.53 -21.04
CA ARG A 27 -1.00 41.20 -20.06
C ARG A 27 -1.92 40.16 -20.71
N VAL A 28 -2.16 39.04 -20.03
CA VAL A 28 -3.28 38.14 -20.31
C VAL A 28 -4.21 38.23 -19.09
N LEU A 29 -5.51 38.43 -19.33
CA LEU A 29 -6.49 38.57 -18.26
C LEU A 29 -6.84 37.22 -17.64
N LEU A 30 -7.29 37.29 -16.38
CA LEU A 30 -7.91 36.17 -15.68
C LEU A 30 -9.21 35.73 -16.35
N THR A 31 -9.47 34.42 -16.31
CA THR A 31 -10.82 33.86 -16.18
C THR A 31 -10.80 32.78 -15.11
N THR A 32 -11.22 33.14 -13.90
CA THR A 32 -11.44 32.22 -12.79
C THR A 32 -12.73 31.45 -12.99
N ALA A 33 -12.64 30.17 -13.30
CA ALA A 33 -13.76 29.22 -13.21
C ALA A 33 -13.55 28.32 -11.98
N ALA A 34 -14.14 28.70 -10.85
CA ALA A 34 -14.13 27.89 -9.63
C ALA A 34 -15.13 26.74 -9.75
N ALA A 35 -14.73 25.63 -10.37
CA ALA A 35 -15.48 24.39 -10.35
C ALA A 35 -15.24 23.67 -9.02
N ALA A 36 -16.14 23.84 -8.06
CA ALA A 36 -16.13 23.08 -6.81
C ALA A 36 -16.55 21.63 -7.06
N MET A 37 -15.63 20.80 -7.54
CA MET A 37 -15.85 19.35 -7.58
C MET A 37 -15.74 18.78 -6.15
N LEU A 38 -16.89 18.36 -5.63
CA LEU A 38 -16.97 17.47 -4.47
C LEU A 38 -16.42 16.09 -4.87
N VAL A 39 -15.10 15.92 -4.77
CA VAL A 39 -14.46 14.61 -4.85
C VAL A 39 -14.79 13.86 -3.57
N VAL A 40 -15.87 13.08 -3.60
CA VAL A 40 -16.14 12.06 -2.59
C VAL A 40 -15.09 10.97 -2.76
N PRO A 41 -14.30 10.61 -1.73
CA PRO A 41 -13.40 9.47 -1.83
C PRO A 41 -14.24 8.19 -1.94
N THR A 42 -14.19 7.56 -3.11
CA THR A 42 -14.80 6.25 -3.34
C THR A 42 -13.95 5.18 -2.67
N ALA A 43 -14.24 4.90 -1.39
CA ALA A 43 -13.67 3.80 -0.64
C ALA A 43 -14.15 2.45 -1.20
N CYS A 44 -13.58 2.04 -2.34
CA CYS A 44 -13.82 0.75 -2.96
C CYS A 44 -12.99 -0.35 -2.26
N GLY A 45 -13.45 -0.79 -1.10
CA GLY A 45 -12.84 -1.85 -0.30
C GLY A 45 -13.77 -2.27 0.85
N TYR A 46 -14.62 -3.27 0.59
CA TYR A 46 -15.70 -3.65 1.51
C TYR A 46 -15.22 -4.32 2.80
N ALA A 47 -15.78 -3.86 3.93
CA ALA A 47 -16.11 -4.72 5.07
C ALA A 47 -17.57 -4.46 5.45
N ALA A 48 -18.41 -5.50 5.41
CA ALA A 48 -19.84 -5.38 5.69
C ALA A 48 -20.10 -5.40 7.21
N ALA A 49 -20.64 -4.32 7.76
CA ALA A 49 -21.25 -4.33 9.08
C ALA A 49 -22.64 -4.97 8.99
N ALA A 50 -22.91 -5.98 9.83
CA ALA A 50 -24.21 -6.64 9.88
C ALA A 50 -25.18 -5.84 10.77
N ASP A 51 -26.13 -5.16 10.13
CA ASP A 51 -27.24 -4.48 10.79
C ASP A 51 -28.23 -5.48 11.40
N ARG A 52 -28.45 -5.43 12.72
CA ARG A 52 -29.71 -5.87 13.38
C ARG A 52 -29.96 -5.10 14.68
N ILE A 53 -30.59 -3.93 14.57
CA ILE A 53 -31.40 -3.35 15.65
C ILE A 53 -32.83 -3.88 15.53
N PRO A 54 -33.44 -4.32 16.65
CA PRO A 54 -34.87 -4.10 16.88
C PRO A 54 -35.07 -3.14 18.06
N THR A 55 -35.87 -2.12 17.83
CA THR A 55 -36.34 -1.16 18.83
C THR A 55 -37.48 -1.74 19.68
N GLY A 56 -37.58 -1.33 20.94
CA GLY A 56 -38.83 -1.39 21.72
C GLY A 56 -38.69 -1.86 23.18
N GLY A 57 -39.10 -1.02 24.14
CA GLY A 57 -39.17 -1.40 25.55
C GLY A 57 -39.16 -0.22 26.52
N SER A 58 -40.32 0.39 26.77
CA SER A 58 -40.52 1.49 27.73
C SER A 58 -40.39 1.07 29.20
N GLY A 59 -39.80 1.90 30.05
CA GLY A 59 -39.87 1.74 31.52
C GLY A 59 -39.38 2.98 32.30
N GLN A 60 -40.28 3.66 33.00
CA GLN A 60 -39.96 4.77 33.90
C GLN A 60 -39.50 4.26 35.28
N ALA A 61 -38.53 4.93 35.90
CA ALA A 61 -38.54 5.20 37.36
C ALA A 61 -37.54 6.30 37.74
N SER A 62 -38.00 7.27 38.53
CA SER A 62 -37.17 8.35 39.10
C SER A 62 -36.53 7.94 40.44
N ARG A 63 -35.42 8.61 40.78
CA ARG A 63 -34.86 8.98 42.12
C ARG A 63 -33.33 8.76 42.10
N SER A 64 -32.46 9.49 42.79
CA SER A 64 -32.41 10.79 43.47
C SER A 64 -31.06 10.78 44.22
N ALA A 65 -30.33 11.91 44.22
CA ALA A 65 -29.34 12.32 45.24
C ALA A 65 -28.17 11.37 45.64
N ALA A 66 -26.95 11.80 45.31
CA ALA A 66 -25.78 11.77 46.22
C ALA A 66 -25.91 12.92 47.27
N PRO A 67 -25.07 13.10 48.32
CA PRO A 67 -23.67 12.67 48.46
C PRO A 67 -23.25 12.26 49.92
N VAL A 68 -21.97 12.51 50.28
CA VAL A 68 -21.28 12.33 51.60
C VAL A 68 -20.84 10.87 51.84
N ALA A 69 -19.57 10.45 52.01
CA ALA A 69 -18.24 11.01 52.36
C ALA A 69 -17.71 10.39 53.67
N ASP A 70 -16.42 10.05 53.63
CA ASP A 70 -15.42 9.85 54.69
C ASP A 70 -15.73 8.98 55.93
N GLN A 71 -14.98 7.89 56.07
CA GLN A 71 -14.39 7.50 57.37
C GLN A 71 -13.11 6.67 57.19
N GLU A 72 -11.99 7.23 57.69
CA GLU A 72 -10.70 6.56 57.87
C GLU A 72 -10.60 5.93 59.28
N ASP A 73 -9.45 5.30 59.57
CA ASP A 73 -9.00 4.75 60.88
C ASP A 73 -9.67 3.44 61.40
N GLN A 74 -8.95 2.47 62.00
CA GLN A 74 -7.50 2.20 62.07
C GLN A 74 -7.25 0.73 62.52
N ASP A 75 -6.00 0.28 62.40
CA ASP A 75 -5.29 -0.70 63.24
C ASP A 75 -5.40 -2.26 63.13
N ALA A 76 -4.18 -2.83 63.17
CA ALA A 76 -3.71 -4.02 63.90
C ALA A 76 -3.96 -5.46 63.38
N ALA A 77 -3.00 -5.93 62.57
CA ALA A 77 -2.18 -7.13 62.77
C ALA A 77 -2.72 -8.34 63.57
N GLY A 78 -2.73 -9.52 62.92
CA GLY A 78 -3.01 -10.81 63.57
C GLY A 78 -2.83 -12.01 62.65
N THR A 79 -1.60 -12.53 62.61
CA THR A 79 -1.16 -13.88 62.19
C THR A 79 -2.11 -15.05 62.48
N GLY A 80 -2.22 -16.03 61.58
CA GLY A 80 -2.79 -17.35 61.90
C GLY A 80 -3.15 -18.24 60.71
N ASP A 81 -2.33 -19.26 60.47
CA ASP A 81 -2.62 -20.59 59.90
C ASP A 81 -3.44 -20.77 58.59
N ALA A 82 -2.75 -21.33 57.59
CA ALA A 82 -3.35 -21.94 56.40
C ALA A 82 -3.24 -23.47 56.47
N ALA A 83 -4.38 -24.18 56.51
CA ALA A 83 -4.48 -25.62 56.29
C ALA A 83 -5.91 -26.01 55.88
N GLY A 84 -6.06 -26.95 54.94
CA GLY A 84 -7.36 -27.39 54.37
C GLY A 84 -7.46 -27.04 52.88
N ALA A 85 -6.89 -27.86 51.99
CA ALA A 85 -7.50 -29.09 51.45
C ALA A 85 -8.61 -28.80 50.42
N ALA A 86 -8.30 -29.09 49.16
CA ALA A 86 -9.26 -29.23 48.07
C ALA A 86 -8.84 -30.47 47.25
N GLU A 87 -9.77 -31.42 47.14
CA GLU A 87 -9.63 -32.69 46.43
C GLU A 87 -10.08 -32.55 44.96
N ASP A 88 -9.83 -33.59 44.16
CA ASP A 88 -10.44 -33.92 42.85
C ASP A 88 -10.32 -32.86 41.72
N ALA A 89 -9.57 -33.04 40.62
CA ALA A 89 -9.15 -34.22 39.85
C ALA A 89 -10.25 -34.91 39.02
N ALA A 90 -10.14 -34.75 37.68
CA ALA A 90 -10.82 -35.48 36.59
C ALA A 90 -12.37 -35.40 36.51
N GLY A 91 -12.99 -35.40 35.33
CA GLY A 91 -12.47 -35.41 33.97
C GLY A 91 -13.50 -36.01 33.00
N THR A 92 -13.51 -35.59 31.73
CA THR A 92 -14.15 -36.32 30.63
C THR A 92 -13.40 -36.07 29.33
N ASP A 93 -13.15 -37.15 28.60
CA ASP A 93 -12.31 -37.26 27.40
C ASP A 93 -13.06 -36.93 26.08
N ASP A 94 -12.48 -37.41 24.98
CA ASP A 94 -13.02 -37.52 23.61
C ASP A 94 -13.07 -36.20 22.79
N ALA A 95 -12.11 -35.87 21.92
CA ALA A 95 -11.33 -36.62 20.92
C ALA A 95 -12.07 -36.95 19.60
N ALA A 96 -11.80 -36.10 18.61
CA ALA A 96 -11.57 -36.39 17.17
C ALA A 96 -12.39 -37.47 16.42
N ALA A 97 -13.32 -37.00 15.58
CA ALA A 97 -13.59 -37.44 14.19
C ALA A 97 -14.53 -36.37 13.55
N ASP A 98 -14.69 -36.20 12.24
CA ASP A 98 -14.29 -37.03 11.10
C ASP A 98 -14.09 -36.16 9.84
N ALA A 99 -13.47 -36.72 8.79
CA ALA A 99 -13.31 -36.08 7.49
C ALA A 99 -14.11 -36.78 6.38
N GLN A 100 -14.38 -36.03 5.31
CA GLN A 100 -14.93 -36.49 4.02
C GLN A 100 -16.42 -36.94 3.99
N GLN A 101 -17.22 -36.20 3.22
CA GLN A 101 -18.17 -36.86 2.30
C GLN A 101 -18.31 -36.09 0.99
N GLN A 102 -18.39 -36.84 -0.11
CA GLN A 102 -18.38 -36.33 -1.49
C GLN A 102 -19.79 -36.14 -2.07
N ALA A 103 -19.90 -35.18 -2.98
CA ALA A 103 -20.65 -35.21 -4.24
C ALA A 103 -22.09 -35.80 -4.32
N ARG A 104 -23.06 -34.90 -4.58
CA ARG A 104 -24.28 -35.00 -5.43
C ARG A 104 -25.12 -33.72 -5.15
N GLY A 105 -25.80 -33.03 -6.08
CA GLY A 105 -25.96 -33.14 -7.53
C GLY A 105 -27.27 -32.44 -7.96
N GLY A 106 -27.28 -31.68 -9.07
CA GLY A 106 -28.47 -30.99 -9.63
C GLY A 106 -28.22 -29.50 -9.94
N GLN A 107 -27.90 -29.10 -11.17
CA GLN A 107 -28.78 -28.93 -12.35
C GLN A 107 -29.88 -27.86 -12.19
N ASN A 108 -29.70 -26.68 -12.80
CA ASN A 108 -30.47 -26.25 -14.00
C ASN A 108 -30.23 -24.78 -14.43
N ARG A 109 -30.42 -24.54 -15.75
CA ARG A 109 -30.54 -23.25 -16.47
C ARG A 109 -29.31 -22.33 -16.61
N ALA A 110 -28.68 -22.40 -17.78
CA ALA A 110 -28.39 -21.23 -18.62
C ALA A 110 -28.09 -21.69 -20.08
N ASP A 111 -29.12 -22.09 -20.82
CA ASP A 111 -29.06 -22.10 -22.30
C ASP A 111 -29.44 -20.71 -22.83
N GLN A 112 -28.95 -20.39 -24.03
CA GLN A 112 -29.17 -19.14 -24.79
C GLN A 112 -28.35 -17.92 -24.30
N ALA A 113 -27.66 -17.15 -25.15
CA ALA A 113 -27.57 -17.20 -26.61
C ALA A 113 -26.15 -16.87 -27.12
N ASP A 114 -25.58 -17.78 -27.92
CA ASP A 114 -24.53 -17.47 -28.89
C ASP A 114 -25.20 -17.25 -30.25
N ALA A 115 -25.29 -15.99 -30.67
CA ALA A 115 -25.90 -15.61 -31.94
C ALA A 115 -25.51 -14.17 -32.35
N ASN A 116 -24.33 -13.98 -32.95
CA ASN A 116 -24.15 -12.99 -34.01
C ASN A 116 -22.86 -13.21 -34.81
N ALA A 117 -22.89 -14.20 -35.72
CA ALA A 117 -21.91 -14.32 -36.78
C ALA A 117 -22.57 -14.77 -38.09
N ARG A 118 -22.23 -14.07 -39.18
CA ARG A 118 -22.43 -14.40 -40.61
C ARG A 118 -23.83 -14.19 -41.21
N ASN A 119 -23.95 -13.10 -41.97
CA ASN A 119 -24.27 -13.02 -43.41
C ASN A 119 -24.54 -11.54 -43.77
N GLY A 120 -24.09 -10.95 -44.89
CA GLY A 120 -23.21 -11.41 -45.96
C GLY A 120 -23.53 -10.69 -47.29
N GLN A 121 -22.50 -10.18 -47.99
CA GLN A 121 -22.54 -9.74 -49.41
C GLN A 121 -23.43 -8.50 -49.73
N GLN A 122 -23.25 -7.70 -50.80
CA GLN A 122 -22.43 -7.80 -52.03
C GLN A 122 -22.24 -6.40 -52.72
N ASN A 123 -21.25 -6.28 -53.61
CA ASN A 123 -21.06 -5.25 -54.68
C ASN A 123 -20.72 -3.79 -54.28
N GLY A 124 -19.84 -3.05 -54.99
CA GLY A 124 -18.94 -3.39 -56.12
C GLY A 124 -18.30 -2.15 -56.82
N GLY A 125 -17.21 -2.33 -57.58
CA GLY A 125 -16.50 -1.32 -58.42
C GLY A 125 -15.16 -0.82 -57.82
N GLN A 126 -13.96 -1.20 -58.30
CA GLN A 126 -13.24 -0.83 -59.56
C GLN A 126 -12.83 0.67 -59.60
N ALA A 127 -11.59 1.11 -59.90
CA ALA A 127 -10.25 0.51 -60.15
C ALA A 127 -9.16 1.62 -59.85
N ALA A 128 -7.82 1.52 -60.00
CA ALA A 128 -6.87 0.55 -60.58
C ALA A 128 -5.52 0.53 -59.75
N ALA A 129 -4.50 -0.29 -60.00
CA ALA A 129 -3.29 -0.14 -60.87
C ALA A 129 -2.44 1.15 -60.63
N GLU A 130 -1.10 1.18 -60.53
CA GLU A 130 0.03 0.29 -60.96
C GLU A 130 1.18 0.30 -59.90
N GLU A 131 1.83 -0.84 -59.58
CA GLU A 131 3.20 -1.29 -59.95
C GLU A 131 4.46 -0.62 -59.30
N ALA A 132 5.28 -1.47 -58.65
CA ALA A 132 6.77 -1.49 -58.47
C ALA A 132 7.09 -2.16 -57.11
N GLN A 133 7.71 -3.35 -57.04
CA GLN A 133 9.16 -3.59 -57.14
C GLN A 133 9.98 -2.58 -56.31
N GLY A 134 10.75 -2.94 -55.28
CA GLY A 134 11.12 -4.23 -54.70
C GLY A 134 12.58 -4.14 -54.23
N ASP A 135 12.93 -4.67 -53.06
CA ASP A 135 14.33 -4.95 -52.69
C ASP A 135 14.43 -5.88 -51.47
N GLU A 136 15.53 -6.61 -51.39
CA GLU A 136 15.73 -7.75 -50.50
C GLU A 136 16.53 -7.41 -49.22
N GLN A 137 16.46 -8.31 -48.24
CA GLN A 137 17.51 -8.57 -47.23
C GLN A 137 17.97 -7.41 -46.32
N ALA A 138 17.38 -7.35 -45.13
CA ALA A 138 18.15 -7.20 -43.90
C ALA A 138 17.44 -7.94 -42.74
N ALA A 139 17.76 -9.23 -42.56
CA ALA A 139 17.39 -9.95 -41.35
C ALA A 139 18.28 -9.46 -40.20
N GLY A 140 17.84 -8.37 -39.55
CA GLY A 140 18.47 -7.83 -38.35
C GLY A 140 18.14 -8.70 -37.14
N GLU A 141 18.95 -9.74 -36.98
CA GLU A 141 19.11 -10.63 -35.82
C GLU A 141 18.25 -10.30 -34.60
N ASP A 142 17.30 -11.18 -34.30
CA ASP A 142 16.71 -11.28 -32.97
C ASP A 142 17.83 -11.27 -31.93
N ALA A 143 17.83 -10.27 -31.05
CA ALA A 143 18.65 -10.27 -29.85
C ALA A 143 18.11 -11.32 -28.88
N GLN A 144 18.33 -12.59 -29.22
CA GLN A 144 18.19 -13.72 -28.31
C GLN A 144 19.17 -13.48 -27.16
N ALA A 145 18.65 -12.89 -26.09
CA ALA A 145 19.33 -12.82 -24.81
C ALA A 145 19.55 -14.24 -24.32
N ALA A 146 20.69 -14.81 -24.71
CA ALA A 146 21.11 -16.14 -24.32
C ALA A 146 21.54 -16.11 -22.86
N ASP A 147 20.56 -16.14 -21.94
CA ASP A 147 20.75 -16.50 -20.54
C ASP A 147 21.16 -17.97 -20.44
N GLN A 148 22.40 -18.22 -20.82
CA GLN A 148 23.05 -19.52 -20.77
C GLN A 148 23.20 -19.92 -19.30
N GLY A 149 22.45 -20.95 -18.91
CA GLY A 149 22.32 -21.39 -17.53
C GLY A 149 23.65 -21.63 -16.80
N GLY A 150 23.98 -20.70 -15.91
CA GLY A 150 25.01 -20.81 -14.89
C GLY A 150 24.92 -19.57 -14.02
N GLY A 151 24.73 -19.72 -12.70
CA GLY A 151 24.49 -18.60 -11.79
C GLY A 151 25.56 -17.53 -11.95
N GLU A 152 25.18 -16.36 -12.46
CA GLU A 152 26.13 -15.27 -12.70
C GLU A 152 26.66 -14.80 -11.34
N LYS A 153 27.96 -15.00 -11.10
CA LYS A 153 28.60 -14.61 -9.84
C LYS A 153 28.86 -13.11 -9.81
N ILE A 154 27.86 -12.35 -9.41
CA ILE A 154 28.02 -10.91 -9.15
C ILE A 154 28.72 -10.73 -7.80
N ASN A 155 29.90 -10.12 -7.82
CA ASN A 155 30.73 -9.87 -6.64
C ASN A 155 31.00 -11.14 -5.78
N GLY A 156 31.02 -12.32 -6.42
CA GLY A 156 31.21 -13.61 -5.76
C GLY A 156 29.95 -14.25 -5.17
N LEU A 157 28.79 -13.60 -5.26
CA LEU A 157 27.49 -14.12 -4.83
C LEU A 157 26.75 -14.75 -6.02
N ASP A 158 26.13 -15.91 -5.80
CA ASP A 158 25.30 -16.59 -6.80
C ASP A 158 23.93 -15.90 -6.93
N VAL A 159 23.65 -15.30 -8.09
CA VAL A 159 22.32 -14.74 -8.39
C VAL A 159 21.34 -15.90 -8.63
N LEU A 160 20.38 -16.08 -7.71
CA LEU A 160 19.42 -17.20 -7.75
C LEU A 160 18.46 -17.13 -8.94
N ALA A 161 17.93 -15.94 -9.23
CA ALA A 161 17.08 -15.63 -10.37
C ALA A 161 17.09 -14.12 -10.64
N ARG A 162 16.79 -13.72 -11.88
CA ARG A 162 16.52 -12.32 -12.27
C ARG A 162 15.06 -12.10 -12.67
N ASP A 163 14.39 -13.17 -13.12
CA ASP A 163 13.04 -13.16 -13.68
C ASP A 163 12.33 -14.51 -13.42
N CYS A 164 11.17 -14.69 -14.04
CA CYS A 164 10.33 -15.89 -13.93
C CYS A 164 10.64 -17.03 -14.92
N SER A 165 11.63 -16.89 -15.83
CA SER A 165 11.89 -17.83 -16.93
C SER A 165 12.17 -19.28 -16.48
N LYS A 166 12.72 -19.44 -15.27
CA LYS A 166 13.08 -20.73 -14.64
C LYS A 166 12.06 -21.19 -13.59
N SER A 167 10.93 -20.48 -13.45
CA SER A 167 9.88 -20.80 -12.48
C SER A 167 8.88 -21.80 -13.04
N ASN A 168 8.47 -22.76 -12.21
CA ASN A 168 7.37 -23.68 -12.52
C ASN A 168 5.99 -23.15 -12.02
N LEU A 169 5.95 -21.97 -11.40
CA LEU A 169 4.71 -21.35 -10.93
C LEU A 169 3.97 -20.66 -12.08
N PRO A 170 2.62 -20.70 -12.14
CA PRO A 170 1.86 -19.93 -13.11
C PRO A 170 2.15 -18.41 -13.02
N PRO A 171 2.10 -17.67 -14.14
CA PRO A 171 2.23 -16.21 -14.11
C PRO A 171 1.18 -15.55 -13.21
N HIS A 172 1.57 -14.47 -12.52
CA HIS A 172 0.67 -13.65 -11.73
C HIS A 172 -0.36 -12.95 -12.63
N ASP A 173 -1.64 -13.02 -12.26
CA ASP A 173 -2.77 -12.58 -13.10
C ASP A 173 -3.43 -11.27 -12.61
N GLY A 174 -2.79 -10.58 -11.67
CA GLY A 174 -3.26 -9.31 -11.11
C GLY A 174 -4.17 -9.44 -9.90
N PHE A 175 -4.59 -10.65 -9.54
CA PHE A 175 -5.42 -10.90 -8.36
C PHE A 175 -4.58 -11.45 -7.20
N GLN A 176 -5.08 -11.28 -5.97
CA GLN A 176 -4.42 -11.77 -4.75
C GLN A 176 -4.43 -13.31 -4.69
N LYS A 177 -3.47 -13.95 -5.37
CA LYS A 177 -3.31 -15.40 -5.46
C LYS A 177 -1.87 -15.79 -5.16
N GLY A 178 -1.68 -16.65 -4.16
CA GLY A 178 -0.40 -17.31 -3.89
C GLY A 178 0.01 -18.28 -5.00
N ASP A 179 1.22 -18.80 -4.90
CA ASP A 179 1.80 -19.75 -5.86
C ASP A 179 1.81 -19.20 -7.30
N ARG A 180 2.30 -17.97 -7.45
CA ARG A 180 2.42 -17.26 -8.73
C ARG A 180 3.80 -16.66 -8.90
N CYS A 181 4.25 -16.57 -10.15
CA CYS A 181 5.45 -15.83 -10.49
C CYS A 181 5.09 -14.44 -11.03
N VAL A 182 5.57 -13.38 -10.36
CA VAL A 182 5.40 -11.99 -10.79
C VAL A 182 6.53 -11.66 -11.77
N SER A 183 6.21 -11.58 -13.06
CA SER A 183 7.15 -11.18 -14.13
C SER A 183 7.15 -9.66 -14.38
N THR A 184 6.52 -8.88 -13.50
CA THR A 184 6.49 -7.43 -13.58
C THR A 184 7.83 -6.87 -13.13
N GLU A 185 8.50 -6.12 -14.01
CA GLU A 185 9.79 -5.51 -13.73
C GLU A 185 9.77 -4.64 -12.48
N PHE A 186 10.88 -4.61 -11.75
CA PHE A 186 10.93 -3.91 -10.47
C PHE A 186 10.74 -2.40 -10.64
N GLY A 187 11.27 -1.81 -11.71
CA GLY A 187 11.11 -0.39 -12.04
C GLY A 187 12.17 0.52 -11.43
N GLU A 188 11.79 1.77 -11.23
CA GLU A 188 12.70 2.88 -10.91
C GLU A 188 12.97 2.99 -9.39
N VAL A 189 14.18 3.46 -9.05
CA VAL A 189 14.64 3.74 -7.69
C VAL A 189 14.96 5.24 -7.58
N GLY A 190 14.43 5.89 -6.55
CA GLY A 190 14.68 7.32 -6.31
C GLY A 190 16.02 7.58 -5.62
N ASP A 191 16.52 8.81 -5.77
CA ASP A 191 17.62 9.35 -4.97
C ASP A 191 17.26 9.29 -3.47
N ALA A 192 18.22 8.96 -2.61
CA ALA A 192 17.99 8.81 -1.18
C ALA A 192 17.41 10.05 -0.47
N ALA A 193 17.62 11.26 -1.00
CA ALA A 193 16.99 12.48 -0.50
C ALA A 193 15.53 12.66 -0.98
N GLN A 194 15.13 11.95 -2.04
CA GLN A 194 13.77 11.93 -2.61
C GLN A 194 12.99 10.64 -2.31
N ASN A 195 13.61 9.64 -1.69
CA ASN A 195 12.90 8.43 -1.29
C ASN A 195 11.82 8.73 -0.23
N PRO A 196 10.69 7.99 -0.25
CA PRO A 196 9.58 8.25 0.64
C PRO A 196 9.91 7.94 2.10
N SER A 197 9.28 8.68 3.01
CA SER A 197 9.23 8.36 4.44
C SER A 197 7.78 8.42 4.94
N LEU A 198 7.51 7.75 6.06
CA LEU A 198 6.17 7.68 6.66
C LEU A 198 6.30 7.60 8.19
N LEU A 199 5.45 8.34 8.89
CA LEU A 199 5.36 8.36 10.35
C LEU A 199 3.90 8.48 10.80
N ILE A 200 3.49 7.70 11.80
CA ILE A 200 2.22 7.85 12.50
C ILE A 200 2.40 8.95 13.56
N THR A 201 1.95 10.17 13.25
CA THR A 201 2.23 11.36 14.06
C THR A 201 1.24 11.57 15.20
N LYS A 202 0.05 10.97 15.12
CA LYS A 202 -0.97 11.05 16.18
C LYS A 202 -1.81 9.79 16.23
N PHE A 203 -1.99 9.26 17.44
CA PHE A 203 -2.83 8.09 17.71
C PHE A 203 -3.23 8.08 19.20
N PRO A 204 -4.37 7.48 19.58
CA PRO A 204 -4.69 7.27 20.99
C PRO A 204 -3.88 6.10 21.57
N GLN A 205 -3.39 6.23 22.80
CA GLN A 205 -2.75 5.10 23.51
C GLN A 205 -3.78 4.05 23.98
N GLN A 206 -5.01 4.47 24.23
CA GLN A 206 -6.11 3.63 24.70
C GLN A 206 -7.43 4.06 24.05
N VAL A 207 -8.25 3.07 23.69
CA VAL A 207 -9.63 3.25 23.19
C VAL A 207 -10.56 2.22 23.82
N GLN A 208 -11.86 2.50 23.83
CA GLN A 208 -12.88 1.53 24.25
C GLN A 208 -13.19 0.57 23.10
N ALA A 209 -13.49 -0.70 23.41
CA ALA A 209 -13.84 -1.70 22.40
C ALA A 209 -15.00 -1.24 21.50
N ASN A 210 -14.83 -1.43 20.19
CA ASN A 210 -15.76 -1.06 19.13
C ASN A 210 -16.15 0.43 19.09
N GLN A 211 -15.37 1.32 19.70
CA GLN A 211 -15.54 2.77 19.54
C GLN A 211 -14.60 3.32 18.44
N PRO A 212 -15.08 4.26 17.60
CA PRO A 212 -14.27 4.84 16.54
C PRO A 212 -13.19 5.76 17.11
N PHE A 213 -12.08 5.86 16.39
CA PHE A 213 -10.96 6.77 16.69
C PHE A 213 -10.18 7.08 15.42
N SER A 214 -9.32 8.10 15.45
CA SER A 214 -8.52 8.50 14.28
C SER A 214 -7.02 8.35 14.53
N ILE A 215 -6.29 8.11 13.45
CA ILE A 215 -4.82 8.06 13.39
C ILE A 215 -4.36 9.07 12.33
N ASP A 216 -3.43 9.99 12.66
CA ASP A 216 -2.82 10.85 11.64
C ASP A 216 -1.52 10.20 11.13
N VAL A 217 -1.45 10.01 9.81
CA VAL A 217 -0.30 9.44 9.09
C VAL A 217 0.33 10.53 8.23
N THR A 218 1.58 10.88 8.49
CA THR A 218 2.36 11.81 7.66
C THR A 218 3.27 11.03 6.74
N THR A 219 3.21 11.30 5.44
CA THR A 219 4.16 10.81 4.44
C THR A 219 5.00 11.96 3.92
N SER A 220 6.30 11.78 3.72
CA SER A 220 7.13 12.69 2.93
C SER A 220 7.55 12.04 1.62
N ASN A 221 7.71 12.83 0.55
CA ASN A 221 8.20 12.39 -0.75
C ASN A 221 7.46 11.16 -1.32
N LEU A 222 6.13 11.19 -1.28
CA LEU A 222 5.27 10.14 -1.83
C LEU A 222 4.10 10.78 -2.59
N LYS A 223 4.03 10.55 -3.89
CA LYS A 223 2.91 10.95 -4.74
C LYS A 223 1.84 9.87 -4.69
N ARG A 224 0.72 10.15 -4.00
CA ARG A 224 -0.35 9.18 -3.69
C ARG A 224 -1.40 9.07 -4.80
N ASP A 225 -0.94 8.90 -6.04
CA ASP A 225 -1.77 8.90 -7.25
C ASP A 225 -1.83 7.55 -8.00
N ARG A 226 -1.17 6.51 -7.49
CA ARG A 226 -1.09 5.20 -8.14
C ARG A 226 -1.48 4.05 -7.20
N PHE A 227 -2.69 3.56 -7.38
CA PHE A 227 -3.22 2.33 -6.78
C PHE A 227 -4.14 1.64 -7.79
N LEU A 228 -3.70 0.51 -8.35
CA LEU A 228 -4.60 -0.35 -9.12
C LEU A 228 -5.22 -1.38 -8.18
N GLY A 229 -6.40 -1.07 -7.64
CA GLY A 229 -7.02 -1.88 -6.59
C GLY A 229 -7.03 -3.39 -6.91
N ALA A 230 -6.46 -4.18 -6.00
CA ALA A 230 -6.24 -5.61 -6.20
C ALA A 230 -7.52 -6.44 -6.50
N ALA A 231 -8.70 -5.95 -6.11
CA ALA A 231 -9.99 -6.57 -6.44
C ALA A 231 -10.37 -6.41 -7.94
N ALA A 232 -9.80 -5.41 -8.62
CA ALA A 232 -9.97 -5.17 -10.06
C ALA A 232 -8.84 -5.79 -10.91
N GLY A 233 -8.01 -6.66 -10.33
CA GLY A 233 -6.91 -7.31 -11.04
C GLY A 233 -5.64 -6.44 -11.15
N GLY A 234 -5.43 -5.46 -10.27
CA GLY A 234 -4.27 -4.55 -10.34
C GLY A 234 -3.05 -4.91 -9.51
N TYR A 235 -3.08 -6.03 -8.77
CA TYR A 235 -2.05 -6.41 -7.81
C TYR A 235 -0.76 -6.87 -8.52
N TYR A 236 0.40 -6.31 -8.16
CA TYR A 236 1.69 -6.61 -8.80
C TYR A 236 1.74 -6.48 -10.34
N LEU A 237 0.86 -5.69 -10.99
CA LEU A 237 0.85 -5.52 -12.45
C LEU A 237 1.62 -4.29 -12.98
N GLU A 238 2.13 -3.44 -12.11
CA GLU A 238 2.91 -2.26 -12.49
C GLU A 238 4.30 -2.29 -11.90
N SER A 239 5.28 -1.72 -12.60
CA SER A 239 6.60 -1.43 -12.04
C SER A 239 6.54 -0.23 -11.09
N SER A 240 7.55 -0.09 -10.23
CA SER A 240 7.77 1.18 -9.52
C SER A 240 8.13 2.26 -10.54
N LEU A 241 7.54 3.46 -10.40
CA LEU A 241 7.82 4.62 -11.23
C LEU A 241 7.91 5.88 -10.37
N LEU A 242 8.79 6.78 -10.76
CA LEU A 242 8.92 8.13 -10.20
C LEU A 242 8.02 9.11 -10.98
N ASP A 243 7.78 10.29 -10.40
CA ASP A 243 7.23 11.45 -11.13
C ASP A 243 8.35 12.27 -11.80
N GLU A 244 8.00 13.34 -12.51
CA GLU A 244 8.96 14.21 -13.20
C GLU A 244 9.97 14.92 -12.27
N ASN A 245 9.78 14.84 -10.95
CA ASN A 245 10.65 15.41 -9.92
C ASN A 245 11.50 14.33 -9.22
N GLY A 246 11.39 13.06 -9.63
CA GLY A 246 12.08 11.93 -8.98
C GLY A 246 11.39 11.42 -7.72
N ILE A 247 10.13 11.80 -7.46
CA ILE A 247 9.36 11.37 -6.28
C ILE A 247 8.63 10.06 -6.58
N GLN A 248 8.67 9.10 -5.64
CA GLN A 248 7.95 7.84 -5.77
C GLN A 248 6.44 8.05 -6.00
N ARG A 249 5.89 7.40 -7.03
CA ARG A 249 4.44 7.29 -7.25
C ARG A 249 3.87 6.02 -6.63
N GLY A 250 2.68 6.13 -6.05
CA GLY A 250 2.10 5.03 -5.28
C GLY A 250 0.88 5.43 -4.45
N HIS A 251 0.81 4.84 -3.25
CA HIS A 251 -0.23 4.99 -2.25
C HIS A 251 0.36 4.63 -0.86
N PHE A 252 -0.47 4.58 0.19
CA PHE A 252 -0.08 3.86 1.41
C PHE A 252 -1.26 3.06 1.96
N HIS A 253 -0.96 2.06 2.79
CA HIS A 253 -1.95 1.30 3.54
C HIS A 253 -1.90 1.67 5.02
N THR A 254 -3.03 1.54 5.71
CA THR A 254 -3.08 1.52 7.17
C THR A 254 -3.91 0.33 7.61
N ALA A 255 -3.38 -0.48 8.52
CA ALA A 255 -4.05 -1.66 9.04
C ALA A 255 -3.88 -1.78 10.55
N CYS A 256 -4.90 -2.24 11.25
CA CYS A 256 -4.80 -2.60 12.67
C CYS A 256 -5.13 -4.08 12.84
N ARG A 257 -4.18 -4.86 13.37
CA ARG A 257 -4.37 -6.26 13.75
C ARG A 257 -4.32 -6.41 15.26
N MET A 258 -5.10 -7.34 15.80
CA MET A 258 -4.97 -7.74 17.21
C MET A 258 -3.76 -8.65 17.33
N ILE A 259 -2.95 -8.46 18.37
CA ILE A 259 -1.71 -9.22 18.57
C ILE A 259 -1.61 -9.78 19.99
N SER A 260 -1.00 -10.95 20.10
CA SER A 260 -0.27 -11.34 21.30
C SER A 260 1.02 -10.52 21.42
N LEU A 261 1.58 -10.38 22.61
CA LEU A 261 2.88 -9.74 22.82
C LEU A 261 4.04 -10.74 22.85
N ASP A 262 3.74 -12.03 22.96
CA ASP A 262 4.70 -13.10 23.27
C ASP A 262 5.04 -13.99 22.06
N GLU A 263 4.31 -13.83 20.95
CA GLU A 263 4.48 -14.62 19.72
C GLU A 263 4.26 -13.79 18.44
N ALA A 264 4.74 -14.30 17.31
CA ALA A 264 4.51 -13.68 16.00
C ALA A 264 3.07 -13.97 15.52
N PRO A 265 2.32 -12.96 15.03
CA PRO A 265 0.96 -13.18 14.52
C PRO A 265 0.93 -14.14 13.32
N ALA A 266 -0.12 -14.95 13.21
CA ALA A 266 -0.27 -15.92 12.14
C ALA A 266 -0.42 -15.24 10.76
N ALA A 267 0.23 -15.82 9.74
CA ALA A 267 0.32 -15.21 8.40
C ALA A 267 -1.02 -15.14 7.65
N GLY A 268 -2.01 -15.97 8.01
CA GLY A 268 -3.34 -16.00 7.38
C GLY A 268 -4.36 -15.04 8.00
N ASP A 269 -4.04 -14.40 9.14
CA ASP A 269 -4.99 -13.59 9.88
C ASP A 269 -5.26 -12.25 9.18
N LYS A 270 -6.54 -11.96 8.95
CA LYS A 270 -6.96 -10.65 8.45
C LYS A 270 -6.86 -9.61 9.57
N PRO A 271 -6.40 -8.37 9.28
CA PRO A 271 -6.45 -7.30 10.24
C PRO A 271 -7.91 -6.96 10.59
N ALA A 272 -8.15 -6.48 11.81
CA ALA A 272 -9.46 -6.03 12.28
C ALA A 272 -9.91 -4.72 11.60
N PHE A 273 -8.95 -3.94 11.07
CA PHE A 273 -9.18 -2.77 10.23
C PHE A 273 -8.14 -2.70 9.12
N PHE A 274 -8.54 -2.30 7.90
CA PHE A 274 -7.64 -2.04 6.78
C PHE A 274 -8.21 -0.93 5.89
N VAL A 275 -7.34 -0.04 5.42
CA VAL A 275 -7.65 0.94 4.38
C VAL A 275 -6.44 1.17 3.48
N ALA A 276 -6.69 1.44 2.19
CA ALA A 276 -5.72 1.95 1.24
C ALA A 276 -6.00 3.43 0.92
N THR A 277 -4.95 4.26 0.94
CA THR A 277 -5.05 5.70 0.73
C THR A 277 -4.37 6.11 -0.57
N GLN A 278 -5.19 6.33 -1.60
CA GLN A 278 -4.85 7.01 -2.84
C GLN A 278 -5.79 8.22 -3.00
N ASP A 279 -5.35 9.38 -2.51
CA ASP A 279 -6.12 10.63 -2.54
C ASP A 279 -5.71 11.58 -3.69
N ASN A 280 -4.75 11.15 -4.53
CA ASN A 280 -4.09 11.93 -5.59
C ASN A 280 -3.31 13.15 -5.07
N LYS A 281 -2.98 13.19 -3.77
CA LYS A 281 -2.17 14.23 -3.13
C LYS A 281 -0.76 13.71 -2.81
N GLY A 282 -0.10 14.31 -1.81
CA GLY A 282 1.32 14.11 -1.57
C GLY A 282 2.18 14.72 -2.68
N GLY A 283 3.37 14.16 -2.89
CA GLY A 283 4.45 14.73 -3.69
C GLY A 283 5.67 15.00 -2.81
N ALA A 284 6.49 15.99 -3.19
CA ALA A 284 7.65 16.42 -2.42
C ALA A 284 7.26 17.03 -1.06
N GLY A 285 8.03 16.70 -0.02
CA GLY A 285 7.80 17.16 1.35
C GLY A 285 6.60 16.50 2.05
N GLU A 286 6.31 16.96 3.26
CA GLU A 286 5.33 16.32 4.15
C GLU A 286 3.87 16.52 3.72
N SER A 287 3.08 15.46 3.85
CA SER A 287 1.64 15.45 3.63
C SER A 287 0.96 14.48 4.61
N THR A 288 0.09 15.02 5.46
CA THR A 288 -0.66 14.25 6.47
C THR A 288 -2.05 13.85 5.97
N VAL A 289 -2.48 12.65 6.33
CA VAL A 289 -3.85 12.15 6.16
C VAL A 289 -4.36 11.60 7.49
N THR A 290 -5.55 12.02 7.90
CA THR A 290 -6.28 11.42 9.03
C THR A 290 -7.00 10.16 8.55
N ILE A 291 -6.78 9.05 9.24
CA ILE A 291 -7.39 7.75 9.02
C ILE A 291 -8.40 7.49 10.12
N ASP A 292 -9.68 7.35 9.77
CA ASP A 292 -10.73 7.02 10.71
C ASP A 292 -10.90 5.49 10.84
N VAL A 293 -10.58 4.96 12.02
CA VAL A 293 -10.79 3.57 12.40
C VAL A 293 -12.18 3.45 13.00
N THR A 294 -13.03 2.61 12.40
CA THR A 294 -14.44 2.45 12.80
C THR A 294 -14.64 1.81 14.18
N GLY A 295 -13.60 1.17 14.71
CA GLY A 295 -13.58 0.49 16.00
C GLY A 295 -12.74 -0.78 15.93
N LEU A 296 -12.29 -1.28 17.08
CA LEU A 296 -11.51 -2.51 17.19
C LEU A 296 -12.02 -3.38 18.35
N PRO A 297 -11.88 -4.72 18.28
CA PRO A 297 -12.20 -5.60 19.40
C PRO A 297 -11.21 -5.42 20.56
N LYS A 298 -11.61 -5.82 21.77
CA LYS A 298 -10.81 -5.73 22.99
C LYS A 298 -9.47 -6.49 22.87
N GLY A 299 -8.39 -5.91 23.40
CA GLY A 299 -7.05 -6.51 23.38
C GLY A 299 -5.94 -5.47 23.10
N THR A 300 -4.78 -5.94 22.64
CA THR A 300 -3.72 -5.06 22.12
C THR A 300 -3.78 -5.03 20.60
N ALA A 301 -4.02 -3.84 20.04
CA ALA A 301 -3.94 -3.62 18.62
C ALA A 301 -2.54 -3.14 18.24
N GLN A 302 -1.96 -3.75 17.22
CA GLN A 302 -0.85 -3.17 16.45
C GLN A 302 -1.46 -2.51 15.21
N CYS A 303 -1.40 -1.17 15.17
CA CYS A 303 -1.71 -0.42 13.97
C CYS A 303 -0.41 -0.10 13.24
N SER A 304 -0.36 -0.37 11.94
CA SER A 304 0.80 -0.14 11.08
C SER A 304 0.36 0.60 9.83
N SER A 305 1.21 1.51 9.37
CA SER A 305 1.02 2.26 8.12
C SER A 305 2.27 2.14 7.27
N TRP A 306 2.11 1.87 5.97
CA TRP A 306 3.25 1.65 5.07
C TRP A 306 2.95 2.12 3.65
N ALA A 307 3.94 2.74 3.00
CA ALA A 307 3.84 3.13 1.61
C ALA A 307 3.82 1.90 0.69
N GLY A 308 3.10 2.02 -0.41
CA GLY A 308 3.09 1.09 -1.54
C GLY A 308 3.48 1.84 -2.81
N ASP A 309 4.34 1.26 -3.64
CA ASP A 309 4.49 1.64 -5.05
C ASP A 309 3.24 1.25 -5.86
N GLY A 310 3.21 1.52 -7.17
CA GLY A 310 2.10 1.08 -8.04
C GLY A 310 1.84 -0.44 -7.99
N SER A 311 2.87 -1.24 -7.68
CA SER A 311 2.79 -2.70 -7.54
C SER A 311 2.16 -3.16 -6.22
N HIS A 312 2.01 -2.30 -5.21
CA HIS A 312 1.71 -2.63 -3.79
C HIS A 312 2.90 -3.24 -3.01
N ARG A 313 4.13 -3.03 -3.47
CA ARG A 313 5.36 -3.33 -2.71
C ARG A 313 5.78 -2.10 -1.92
N ILE A 314 6.51 -2.27 -0.83
CA ILE A 314 7.19 -1.13 -0.20
C ILE A 314 8.14 -0.51 -1.24
N PRO A 315 8.10 0.81 -1.47
CA PRO A 315 8.98 1.48 -2.42
C PRO A 315 10.45 1.09 -2.26
N MET A 316 11.12 0.88 -3.38
CA MET A 316 12.54 0.54 -3.42
C MET A 316 13.38 1.74 -2.94
N MET A 317 14.51 1.44 -2.33
CA MET A 317 15.39 2.44 -1.72
C MET A 317 16.79 2.34 -2.33
N GLU A 318 17.49 3.48 -2.44
CA GLU A 318 18.86 3.54 -2.96
C GLU A 318 19.85 2.75 -2.07
N ARG A 319 19.60 2.72 -0.76
CA ARG A 319 20.48 2.10 0.23
C ARG A 319 19.76 1.06 1.08
N ALA A 320 20.47 -0.03 1.39
CA ALA A 320 19.99 -1.10 2.26
C ALA A 320 19.89 -0.71 3.74
N ASP A 321 20.56 0.38 4.17
CA ASP A 321 20.54 0.91 5.53
C ASP A 321 19.44 1.98 5.76
N GLN A 322 18.65 2.27 4.74
CA GLN A 322 17.54 3.21 4.83
C GLN A 322 16.33 2.54 5.50
N THR A 323 15.72 3.23 6.47
CA THR A 323 14.42 2.81 7.02
C THR A 323 13.34 2.96 5.93
N PRO A 324 12.56 1.91 5.61
CA PRO A 324 11.46 2.03 4.66
C PRO A 324 10.38 2.98 5.17
N ALA A 325 9.53 3.47 4.25
CA ALA A 325 8.34 4.25 4.58
C ALA A 325 7.27 3.36 5.26
N PHE A 326 7.53 3.00 6.52
CA PHE A 326 6.75 2.15 7.38
C PHE A 326 6.81 2.69 8.81
N ASP A 327 5.69 2.68 9.52
CA ASP A 327 5.64 2.91 10.96
C ASP A 327 4.56 2.06 11.64
N SER A 328 4.68 1.81 12.94
CA SER A 328 3.70 1.05 13.69
C SER A 328 3.62 1.43 15.17
N VAL A 329 2.38 1.59 15.63
CA VAL A 329 2.02 1.97 16.99
C VAL A 329 1.21 0.87 17.66
N ARG A 330 1.22 0.85 19.01
CA ARG A 330 0.42 -0.07 19.82
C ARG A 330 -0.67 0.69 20.56
N ILE A 331 -1.90 0.20 20.48
CA ILE A 331 -3.09 0.80 21.10
C ILE A 331 -3.74 -0.25 22.01
N ARG A 332 -4.06 0.13 23.25
CA ARG A 332 -4.80 -0.74 24.18
C ARG A 332 -6.30 -0.55 23.97
N VAL A 333 -7.00 -1.60 23.56
CA VAL A 333 -8.45 -1.62 23.43
C VAL A 333 -9.03 -2.27 24.68
N VAL A 334 -9.82 -1.53 25.46
CA VAL A 334 -10.38 -1.97 26.76
C VAL A 334 -11.87 -2.26 26.73
#